data_AF-A0A4Q3CUK2-F1
#
_entry.id   AF-A0A4Q3CUK2-F1
#
_cell.length_a   1.000
_cell.length_b   1.000
_cell.length_c   1.000
_cell.angle_alpha   90.00
_cell.angle_beta   90.00
_cell.angle_gamma   90.00
#
_symmetry.space_group_name_H-M   'P 1'
#
loop_
_entity.id
_entity.type
_entity.pdbx_description
1 polymer ?
#
loop_
_entity_poly.entity_id
_entity_poly.type
_entity_poly.pdbx_seq_one_letter_code
_entity_poly.pdbx_strand_id
1 'polypeptide(L)'
;MKFLSGFILSLVTLTSFAQDKSVCDHLLHEIMAVSGAFQNVAHLDSLLDVDARRLAACGSWDPIDQQIMNRDYLKEIIIASLKDRGEFPTYGEVLDIFDKVKNAELYPAIRLSKETYETLSGKIVDWDNLEEDKIKAILITEEEFNKFKTFLNSNKFAGEIGYAYLLDQYYSTTE
;
A
#
# COMPACT_ATOMS: atom_id res chain seq x y z
N MET A 1 -37.89 1.64 -49.96
CA MET A 1 -37.86 2.87 -49.13
C MET A 1 -38.48 2.56 -47.78
N LYS A 2 -37.93 3.17 -46.71
CA LYS A 2 -38.32 3.19 -45.28
C LYS A 2 -37.58 2.21 -44.35
N PHE A 3 -36.38 2.67 -43.97
CA PHE A 3 -35.78 2.43 -42.66
C PHE A 3 -36.64 3.11 -41.58
N LEU A 4 -37.06 2.35 -40.57
CA LEU A 4 -37.50 2.83 -39.26
C LEU A 4 -36.72 1.99 -38.27
N SER A 5 -35.63 2.53 -37.73
CA SER A 5 -35.61 3.33 -36.49
C SER A 5 -35.97 2.50 -35.27
N GLY A 6 -35.00 2.36 -34.38
CA GLY A 6 -35.12 1.68 -33.10
C GLY A 6 -33.77 1.49 -32.42
N PHE A 7 -32.97 2.56 -32.36
CA PHE A 7 -31.75 2.60 -31.56
C PHE A 7 -32.15 2.58 -30.09
N ILE A 8 -32.12 1.40 -29.46
CA ILE A 8 -32.29 1.27 -28.01
C ILE A 8 -30.99 1.79 -27.39
N LEU A 9 -31.01 3.06 -26.99
CA LEU A 9 -30.09 3.64 -26.02
C LEU A 9 -30.28 2.90 -24.68
N SER A 10 -29.53 1.83 -24.47
CA SER A 10 -29.31 1.29 -23.13
C SER A 10 -28.34 2.20 -22.40
N LEU A 11 -28.89 3.28 -21.84
CA LEU A 11 -28.27 4.11 -20.81
C LEU A 11 -28.17 3.27 -19.53
N VAL A 12 -27.12 2.46 -19.42
CA VAL A 12 -26.78 1.77 -18.18
C VAL A 12 -26.13 2.80 -17.25
N THR A 13 -26.97 3.40 -16.42
CA THR A 13 -26.71 4.05 -15.13
C THR A 13 -25.25 4.08 -14.66
N LEU A 14 -24.58 5.23 -14.84
CA LEU A 14 -23.27 5.60 -14.27
C LEU A 14 -23.37 6.22 -12.86
N THR A 15 -24.39 5.88 -12.07
CA THR A 15 -24.71 6.62 -10.83
C THR A 15 -23.92 6.18 -9.59
N SER A 16 -23.05 5.16 -9.65
CA SER A 16 -22.33 4.71 -8.45
C SER A 16 -21.14 5.60 -8.05
N PHE A 17 -20.55 6.34 -8.98
CA PHE A 17 -19.35 7.16 -8.71
C PHE A 17 -19.67 8.52 -8.07
N ALA A 18 -20.90 9.03 -8.22
CA ALA A 18 -21.29 10.32 -7.66
C ALA A 18 -21.60 10.27 -6.15
N GLN A 19 -22.04 9.11 -5.66
CA GLN A 19 -22.40 8.93 -4.25
C GLN A 19 -21.15 8.82 -3.37
N ASP A 20 -20.13 8.07 -3.83
CA ASP A 20 -18.85 7.90 -3.12
C ASP A 20 -18.10 9.21 -2.89
N LYS A 21 -18.07 10.11 -3.89
CA LYS A 21 -17.37 11.39 -3.76
C LYS A 21 -17.98 12.30 -2.69
N SER A 22 -19.31 12.37 -2.66
CA SER A 22 -20.02 13.22 -1.68
C SER A 22 -19.84 12.75 -0.23
N VAL A 23 -19.73 11.44 -0.03
CA VAL A 23 -19.46 10.84 1.28
C VAL A 23 -18.04 11.17 1.73
N CYS A 24 -17.06 11.09 0.83
CA CYS A 24 -15.69 11.43 1.17
C CYS A 24 -15.53 12.91 1.49
N ASP A 25 -16.09 13.82 0.68
CA ASP A 25 -16.00 15.28 0.92
C ASP A 25 -16.50 15.66 2.32
N HIS A 26 -17.56 15.01 2.82
CA HIS A 26 -18.03 15.19 4.19
C HIS A 26 -17.05 14.60 5.22
N LEU A 27 -16.61 13.36 4.99
CA LEU A 27 -15.76 12.61 5.90
C LEU A 27 -14.40 13.29 6.12
N LEU A 28 -13.85 14.00 5.14
CA LEU A 28 -12.57 14.71 5.26
C LEU A 28 -12.53 15.71 6.43
N HIS A 29 -13.69 16.25 6.80
CA HIS A 29 -13.82 17.22 7.88
C HIS A 29 -14.16 16.59 9.24
N GLU A 30 -14.41 15.29 9.28
CA GLU A 30 -14.70 14.57 10.53
C GLU A 30 -13.42 14.18 11.27
N ILE A 31 -13.49 14.17 12.59
CA ILE A 31 -12.46 13.56 13.45
C ILE A 31 -12.52 12.04 13.27
N MET A 32 -11.35 11.39 13.26
CA MET A 32 -11.25 9.93 13.15
C MET A 32 -12.11 9.17 14.18
N ALA A 33 -12.69 8.03 13.80
CA ALA A 33 -13.59 7.26 14.67
C ALA A 33 -12.89 6.71 15.91
N VAL A 34 -11.58 6.46 15.83
CA VAL A 34 -10.72 6.08 16.95
C VAL A 34 -10.77 7.09 18.11
N SER A 35 -11.15 8.34 17.87
CA SER A 35 -11.42 9.32 18.95
C SER A 35 -12.51 8.85 19.92
N GLY A 36 -13.48 8.07 19.46
CA GLY A 36 -14.51 7.45 20.31
C GLY A 36 -13.96 6.36 21.25
N ALA A 37 -12.79 5.80 20.96
CA ALA A 37 -12.12 4.80 21.79
C ALA A 37 -11.55 5.38 23.09
N PHE A 38 -11.38 6.71 23.18
CA PHE A 38 -10.93 7.37 24.43
C PHE A 38 -11.88 7.10 25.61
N GLN A 39 -13.12 6.72 25.32
CA GLN A 39 -14.10 6.37 26.35
C GLN A 39 -14.10 4.87 26.71
N ASN A 40 -13.54 3.98 25.88
CA ASN A 40 -13.45 2.54 26.13
C ASN A 40 -12.34 1.89 25.27
N VAL A 41 -11.24 1.47 25.91
CA VAL A 41 -10.03 0.91 25.27
C VAL A 41 -10.29 -0.40 24.50
N ALA A 42 -11.40 -1.09 24.79
CA ALA A 42 -11.74 -2.42 24.25
C ALA A 42 -11.94 -2.47 22.71
N HIS A 43 -11.98 -1.33 22.03
CA HIS A 43 -12.28 -1.26 20.59
C HIS A 43 -11.23 -0.52 19.75
N LEU A 44 -10.07 -0.18 20.32
CA LEU A 44 -9.07 0.66 19.65
C LEU A 44 -8.64 0.08 18.29
N ASP A 45 -8.23 -1.19 18.24
CA ASP A 45 -7.76 -1.82 17.01
C ASP A 45 -8.86 -1.89 15.93
N SER A 46 -10.08 -2.26 16.33
CA SER A 46 -11.23 -2.33 15.43
C SER A 46 -11.58 -0.97 14.83
N LEU A 47 -11.49 0.10 15.64
CA LEU A 47 -11.74 1.47 15.17
C LEU A 47 -10.64 1.98 14.25
N LEU A 48 -9.38 1.63 14.52
CA LEU A 48 -8.27 1.92 13.61
C LEU A 48 -8.47 1.22 12.25
N ASP A 49 -8.96 -0.02 12.22
CA ASP A 49 -9.24 -0.74 10.97
C ASP A 49 -10.44 -0.13 10.20
N VAL A 50 -11.42 0.44 10.91
CA VAL A 50 -12.49 1.24 10.29
C VAL A 50 -11.93 2.51 9.66
N ASP A 51 -11.11 3.24 10.41
CA ASP A 51 -10.52 4.49 9.96
C ASP A 51 -9.57 4.26 8.77
N ALA A 52 -8.73 3.23 8.82
CA ALA A 52 -7.83 2.86 7.71
C ALA A 52 -8.60 2.54 6.42
N ARG A 53 -9.72 1.81 6.51
CA ARG A 53 -10.57 1.52 5.34
C ARG A 53 -11.22 2.78 4.75
N ARG A 54 -11.68 3.68 5.62
CA ARG A 54 -12.26 4.97 5.21
C ARG A 54 -11.23 5.86 4.51
N LEU A 55 -10.03 5.95 5.07
CA LEU A 55 -8.91 6.67 4.49
C LEU A 55 -8.52 6.06 3.14
N ALA A 56 -8.42 4.73 3.04
CA ALA A 56 -8.09 4.06 1.79
C ALA A 56 -9.11 4.33 0.69
N ALA A 57 -10.41 4.29 1.04
CA ALA A 57 -11.48 4.61 0.11
C ALA A 57 -11.41 6.07 -0.37
N CYS A 58 -11.33 7.03 0.55
CA CYS A 58 -11.36 8.45 0.20
C CYS A 58 -10.05 8.98 -0.41
N GLY A 59 -8.92 8.41 -0.03
CA GLY A 59 -7.62 8.69 -0.61
C GLY A 59 -7.33 7.93 -1.91
N SER A 60 -8.24 7.05 -2.35
CA SER A 60 -8.04 6.18 -3.52
C SER A 60 -6.74 5.36 -3.43
N TRP A 61 -6.44 4.82 -2.25
CA TRP A 61 -5.22 4.08 -1.96
C TRP A 61 -5.30 2.65 -2.51
N ASP A 62 -4.33 2.28 -3.32
CA ASP A 62 -4.19 0.90 -3.78
C ASP A 62 -3.67 -0.04 -2.67
N PRO A 63 -3.61 -1.35 -2.90
CA PRO A 63 -3.17 -2.30 -1.87
C PRO A 63 -1.74 -2.04 -1.33
N ILE A 64 -0.85 -1.48 -2.14
CA ILE A 64 0.52 -1.16 -1.70
C ILE A 64 0.50 0.07 -0.80
N ASP A 65 -0.27 1.09 -1.17
CA ASP A 65 -0.49 2.28 -0.34
C ASP A 65 -1.05 1.89 1.03
N GLN A 66 -2.00 0.95 1.08
CA GLN A 66 -2.58 0.44 2.33
C GLN A 66 -1.59 -0.35 3.19
N GLN A 67 -0.59 -1.00 2.59
CA GLN A 67 0.48 -1.68 3.32
C GLN A 67 1.51 -0.71 3.91
N ILE A 68 1.77 0.39 3.20
CA ILE A 68 2.66 1.47 3.66
C ILE A 68 1.94 2.24 4.78
N MET A 69 0.72 2.73 4.52
CA MET A 69 -0.17 3.34 5.51
C MET A 69 -0.94 2.27 6.30
N ASN A 70 -0.20 1.38 6.95
CA ASN A 70 -0.79 0.37 7.80
C ASN A 70 -1.26 0.97 9.15
N ARG A 71 -1.91 0.13 9.95
CA ARG A 71 -2.45 0.50 11.26
C ARG A 71 -1.43 1.11 12.21
N ASP A 72 -0.20 0.60 12.22
CA ASP A 72 0.83 1.07 13.15
C ASP A 72 1.30 2.48 12.74
N TYR A 73 1.47 2.72 11.44
CA TYR A 73 1.79 4.05 10.92
C TYR A 73 0.66 5.06 11.16
N LEU A 74 -0.60 4.63 10.96
CA LEU A 74 -1.77 5.45 11.30
C LEU A 74 -1.80 5.84 12.79
N LYS A 75 -1.45 4.89 13.67
CA LYS A 75 -1.35 5.12 15.11
C LYS A 75 -0.25 6.12 15.46
N GLU A 76 0.90 6.08 14.77
CA GLU A 76 1.96 7.08 14.94
C GLU A 76 1.49 8.49 14.58
N ILE A 77 0.76 8.65 13.47
CA ILE A 77 0.17 9.94 13.07
C ILE A 77 -0.79 10.47 14.14
N ILE A 78 -1.66 9.60 14.67
CA ILE A 78 -2.60 9.98 15.74
C ILE A 78 -1.84 10.40 17.01
N ILE A 79 -0.84 9.62 17.43
CA ILE A 79 -0.02 9.93 18.62
C ILE A 79 0.70 11.26 18.44
N ALA A 80 1.27 11.50 17.26
CA ALA A 80 1.94 12.77 16.94
C ALA A 80 0.95 13.95 17.02
N SER A 81 -0.23 13.83 16.40
CA SER A 81 -1.26 14.87 16.47
C SER A 81 -1.70 15.18 17.91
N LEU A 82 -1.93 14.13 18.72
CA LEU A 82 -2.30 14.30 20.13
C LEU A 82 -1.20 14.95 20.95
N LYS A 83 0.07 14.65 20.65
CA LYS A 83 1.23 15.25 21.33
C LYS A 83 1.41 16.72 20.97
N ASP A 84 1.26 17.05 19.69
CA ASP A 84 1.57 18.38 19.16
C ASP A 84 0.41 19.38 19.37
N ARG A 85 -0.83 18.91 19.25
CA ARG A 85 -2.04 19.76 19.25
C ARG A 85 -3.03 19.42 20.35
N GLY A 86 -2.89 18.27 21.03
CA GLY A 86 -3.84 17.81 22.05
C GLY A 86 -5.14 17.24 21.48
N GLU A 87 -5.24 17.10 20.16
CA GLU A 87 -6.48 16.73 19.46
C GLU A 87 -6.24 15.59 18.47
N PHE A 88 -7.27 14.77 18.29
CA PHE A 88 -7.30 13.73 17.26
C PHE A 88 -7.33 14.38 15.87
N PRO A 89 -6.59 13.84 14.89
CA PRO A 89 -6.60 14.38 13.55
C PRO A 89 -7.94 14.11 12.86
N THR A 90 -8.26 14.94 11.86
CA THR A 90 -9.35 14.63 10.92
C THR A 90 -8.88 13.67 9.83
N TYR A 91 -9.82 13.08 9.08
CA TYR A 91 -9.45 12.25 7.92
C TYR A 91 -8.65 13.05 6.89
N GLY A 92 -9.04 14.30 6.61
CA GLY A 92 -8.34 15.17 5.67
C GLY A 92 -6.88 15.41 6.06
N GLU A 93 -6.61 15.63 7.36
CA GLU A 93 -5.25 15.84 7.84
C GLU A 93 -4.37 14.60 7.67
N VAL A 94 -4.91 13.40 7.90
CA VAL A 94 -4.18 12.15 7.67
C VAL A 94 -3.91 11.93 6.19
N LEU A 95 -4.90 12.21 5.31
CA LEU A 95 -4.70 12.14 3.87
C LEU A 95 -3.60 13.12 3.41
N ASP A 96 -3.63 14.36 3.87
CA ASP A 96 -2.61 15.37 3.53
C ASP A 96 -1.20 14.95 3.99
N ILE A 97 -1.10 14.32 5.17
CA ILE A 97 0.18 13.77 5.66
C ILE A 97 0.65 12.66 4.73
N PHE A 98 -0.22 11.72 4.36
CA PHE A 98 0.19 10.63 3.50
C PHE A 98 0.53 11.11 2.10
N ASP A 99 -0.20 12.07 1.54
CA ASP A 99 0.13 12.66 0.25
C ASP A 99 1.51 13.33 0.28
N LYS A 100 1.90 13.98 1.38
CA LYS A 100 3.27 14.48 1.54
C LYS A 100 4.30 13.35 1.56
N VAL A 101 3.99 12.23 2.20
CA VAL A 101 4.85 11.03 2.19
C VAL A 101 4.95 10.48 0.77
N LYS A 102 3.84 10.35 0.03
CA LYS A 102 3.81 9.87 -1.36
C LYS A 102 4.67 10.72 -2.30
N ASN A 103 4.79 12.01 -2.00
CA ASN A 103 5.61 12.95 -2.75
C ASN A 103 7.05 13.10 -2.22
N ALA A 104 7.41 12.39 -1.14
CA ALA A 104 8.76 12.41 -0.59
C ALA A 104 9.73 11.55 -1.43
N GLU A 105 11.01 11.91 -1.42
CA GLU A 105 12.06 11.26 -2.21
C GLU A 105 12.17 9.74 -1.97
N LEU A 106 11.95 9.29 -0.73
CA LEU A 106 12.10 7.88 -0.35
C LEU A 106 10.89 7.01 -0.71
N TYR A 107 9.72 7.61 -0.94
CA TYR A 107 8.49 6.84 -1.12
C TYR A 107 8.50 5.94 -2.36
N PRO A 108 9.00 6.37 -3.54
CA PRO A 108 9.16 5.46 -4.68
C PRO A 108 9.95 4.19 -4.33
N ALA A 109 11.04 4.31 -3.56
CA ALA A 109 11.83 3.16 -3.14
C ALA A 109 11.09 2.24 -2.16
N ILE A 110 10.38 2.82 -1.18
CA ILE A 110 9.55 2.05 -0.22
C ILE A 110 8.45 1.29 -0.95
N ARG A 111 7.74 1.97 -1.84
CA ARG A 111 6.66 1.38 -2.65
C ARG A 111 7.18 0.22 -3.49
N LEU A 112 8.31 0.43 -4.15
CA LEU A 112 8.94 -0.57 -4.99
C LEU A 112 9.37 -1.83 -4.20
N SER A 113 9.85 -1.64 -2.97
CA SER A 113 10.18 -2.73 -2.06
C SER A 113 8.96 -3.58 -1.72
N LYS A 114 7.81 -2.93 -1.45
CA LYS A 114 6.54 -3.62 -1.19
C LYS A 114 6.03 -4.37 -2.42
N GLU A 115 6.05 -3.74 -3.60
CA GLU A 115 5.65 -4.38 -4.87
C GLU A 115 6.53 -5.59 -5.20
N THR A 116 7.84 -5.47 -4.97
CA THR A 116 8.81 -6.57 -5.12
C THR A 116 8.49 -7.71 -4.15
N TYR A 117 8.25 -7.39 -2.87
CA TYR A 117 7.88 -8.38 -1.87
C TYR A 117 6.58 -9.10 -2.26
N GLU A 118 5.52 -8.39 -2.64
CA GLU A 118 4.27 -9.04 -3.05
C GLU A 118 4.44 -9.97 -4.26
N THR A 119 5.24 -9.56 -5.24
CA THR A 119 5.43 -10.32 -6.48
C THR A 119 6.31 -11.55 -6.30
N LEU A 120 7.24 -11.51 -5.35
CA LEU A 120 8.22 -12.57 -5.11
C LEU A 120 7.89 -13.43 -3.87
N SER A 121 7.06 -12.93 -2.96
CA SER A 121 6.60 -13.68 -1.79
C SER A 121 5.83 -14.92 -2.24
N GLY A 122 6.27 -16.10 -1.79
CA GLY A 122 5.70 -17.39 -2.18
C GLY A 122 6.30 -18.00 -3.45
N LYS A 123 7.18 -17.30 -4.18
CA LYS A 123 7.95 -17.90 -5.28
C LYS A 123 9.24 -18.55 -4.77
N ILE A 124 9.54 -19.71 -5.31
CA ILE A 124 10.84 -20.36 -5.17
C ILE A 124 11.79 -19.75 -6.20
N VAL A 125 13.06 -19.58 -5.81
CA VAL A 125 14.09 -19.16 -6.75
C VAL A 125 14.36 -20.28 -7.75
N ASP A 126 14.10 -19.97 -9.01
CA ASP A 126 14.36 -20.83 -10.17
C ASP A 126 15.41 -20.16 -11.06
N TRP A 127 16.52 -20.85 -11.30
CA TRP A 127 17.61 -20.34 -12.13
C TRP A 127 17.18 -20.08 -13.56
N ASP A 128 16.24 -20.86 -14.08
CA ASP A 128 15.77 -20.72 -15.46
C ASP A 128 14.89 -19.46 -15.63
N ASN A 129 14.28 -18.98 -14.55
CA ASN A 129 13.40 -17.82 -14.53
C ASN A 129 13.99 -16.59 -13.82
N LEU A 130 15.23 -16.67 -13.34
CA LEU A 130 15.85 -15.62 -12.51
C LEU A 130 15.97 -14.28 -13.26
N GLU A 131 16.25 -14.29 -14.56
CA GLU A 131 16.31 -13.08 -15.39
C GLU A 131 14.91 -12.49 -15.68
N GLU A 132 13.86 -13.30 -15.69
CA GLU A 132 12.48 -12.78 -15.79
C GLU A 132 12.01 -12.23 -14.44
N ASP A 133 12.41 -12.86 -13.34
CA ASP A 133 12.13 -12.39 -11.99
C ASP A 133 12.97 -11.14 -11.64
N LYS A 134 14.08 -10.86 -12.32
CA LYS A 134 14.79 -9.56 -12.29
C LYS A 134 13.84 -8.40 -12.60
N ILE A 135 12.97 -8.56 -13.59
CA ILE A 135 12.00 -7.53 -14.00
C ILE A 135 10.97 -7.27 -12.88
N LYS A 136 10.78 -8.26 -12.00
CA LYS A 136 9.87 -8.20 -10.84
C LYS A 136 10.59 -7.80 -9.55
N ALA A 137 11.92 -7.95 -9.51
CA ALA A 137 12.81 -7.44 -8.48
C ALA A 137 13.27 -6.03 -8.86
N ILE A 138 12.34 -5.08 -8.86
CA ILE A 138 12.55 -3.76 -9.45
C ILE A 138 13.62 -2.93 -8.69
N LEU A 139 14.05 -3.38 -7.51
CA LEU A 139 15.07 -2.74 -6.66
C LEU A 139 16.49 -3.26 -6.83
N ILE A 140 16.79 -3.97 -7.91
CA ILE A 140 18.15 -4.45 -8.10
C ILE A 140 18.74 -3.79 -9.34
N THR A 141 19.61 -2.80 -9.13
CA THR A 141 20.48 -2.33 -10.22
C THR A 141 21.16 -3.52 -10.88
N GLU A 142 21.57 -3.40 -12.14
CA GLU A 142 22.31 -4.49 -12.81
C GLU A 142 23.50 -4.97 -11.95
N GLU A 143 24.15 -4.04 -11.26
CA GLU A 143 25.22 -4.32 -10.32
C GLU A 143 24.74 -5.13 -9.11
N GLU A 144 23.72 -4.66 -8.39
CA GLU A 144 23.16 -5.39 -7.25
C GLU A 144 22.59 -6.75 -7.68
N PHE A 145 22.15 -6.91 -8.92
CA PHE A 145 21.52 -8.13 -9.41
C PHE A 145 22.60 -9.16 -9.69
N ASN A 146 23.72 -8.71 -10.23
CA ASN A 146 24.91 -9.54 -10.34
C ASN A 146 25.51 -9.87 -8.96
N LYS A 147 25.43 -8.97 -7.96
CA LYS A 147 25.79 -9.29 -6.56
C LYS A 147 24.85 -10.35 -5.97
N PHE A 148 23.54 -10.22 -6.18
CA PHE A 148 22.55 -11.20 -5.73
C PHE A 148 22.76 -12.57 -6.39
N LYS A 149 23.00 -12.63 -7.71
CA LYS A 149 23.41 -13.87 -8.40
C LYS A 149 24.66 -14.49 -7.79
N THR A 150 25.65 -13.66 -7.49
CA THR A 150 26.91 -14.11 -6.87
C THR A 150 26.66 -14.68 -5.48
N PHE A 151 25.79 -14.05 -4.69
CA PHE A 151 25.34 -14.56 -3.39
C PHE A 151 24.64 -15.92 -3.51
N LEU A 152 23.69 -16.07 -4.44
CA LEU A 152 22.99 -17.33 -4.69
C LEU A 152 23.95 -18.46 -5.11
N ASN A 153 24.91 -18.16 -5.99
CA ASN A 153 25.92 -19.11 -6.46
C ASN A 153 26.89 -19.54 -5.34
N SER A 154 27.35 -18.58 -4.54
CA SER A 154 28.34 -18.82 -3.48
C SER A 154 27.78 -19.69 -2.35
N ASN A 155 26.47 -19.61 -2.09
CA ASN A 155 25.82 -20.33 -1.01
C ASN A 155 25.01 -21.56 -1.49
N LYS A 156 25.04 -21.88 -2.78
CA LYS A 156 24.33 -23.02 -3.39
C LYS A 156 22.82 -23.06 -3.12
N PHE A 157 22.16 -21.90 -3.02
CA PHE A 157 20.74 -21.81 -2.65
C PHE A 157 19.75 -22.14 -3.80
N ALA A 158 20.14 -23.02 -4.72
CA ALA A 158 19.33 -23.40 -5.88
C ALA A 158 18.16 -24.33 -5.50
N GLY A 159 16.92 -23.93 -5.83
CA GLY A 159 15.83 -24.87 -6.13
C GLY A 159 14.84 -25.25 -5.03
N GLU A 160 15.02 -24.83 -3.78
CA GLU A 160 14.07 -25.17 -2.68
C GLU A 160 13.72 -24.00 -1.75
N ILE A 161 14.30 -22.82 -1.98
CA ILE A 161 14.22 -21.70 -1.05
C ILE A 161 13.45 -20.53 -1.70
N GLY A 162 12.52 -19.96 -0.92
CA GLY A 162 11.71 -18.83 -1.36
C GLY A 162 12.49 -17.51 -1.42
N TYR A 163 12.12 -16.63 -2.35
CA TYR A 163 12.74 -15.31 -2.50
C TYR A 163 12.71 -14.49 -1.21
N ALA A 164 11.63 -14.56 -0.42
CA ALA A 164 11.51 -13.81 0.84
C ALA A 164 12.64 -14.14 1.83
N TYR A 165 12.98 -15.43 1.99
CA TYR A 165 14.08 -15.85 2.85
C TYR A 165 15.43 -15.40 2.27
N LEU A 166 15.62 -15.49 0.95
CA LEU A 166 16.90 -15.15 0.33
C LEU A 166 17.18 -13.65 0.30
N LEU A 167 16.15 -12.83 0.12
CA LEU A 167 16.29 -11.37 0.21
C LEU A 167 16.62 -10.94 1.64
N ASP A 168 15.99 -11.53 2.66
CA ASP A 168 16.31 -11.26 4.08
C ASP A 168 17.78 -11.63 4.42
N GLN A 169 18.25 -12.79 3.96
CA GLN A 169 19.65 -13.19 4.12
C GLN A 169 20.63 -12.30 3.34
N TYR A 170 20.25 -11.86 2.14
CA TYR A 170 21.08 -10.95 1.34
C TYR A 170 21.24 -9.59 2.04
N TYR A 171 20.15 -8.93 2.43
CA TYR A 171 20.22 -7.62 3.08
C TYR A 171 20.96 -7.66 4.42
N SER A 172 20.78 -8.73 5.22
CA SER A 172 21.49 -8.90 6.50
C SER A 172 22.98 -9.23 6.38
N THR A 173 23.46 -9.64 5.20
CA THR A 173 24.88 -9.92 4.95
C THR A 173 25.63 -8.79 4.24
N THR A 174 24.90 -7.79 3.73
CA THR A 174 25.45 -6.63 3.03
C THR A 174 25.47 -5.34 3.85
N GLU A 175 24.82 -5.31 5.02
CA GLU A 175 25.01 -4.29 6.07
C GLU A 175 26.26 -4.57 6.92
#